data_AF-A0AAN4TD05-F1
#
_entry.id   AF-A0AAN4TD05-F1
#
_cell.length_a   1.000
_cell.length_b   1.000
_cell.length_c   1.000
_cell.angle_alpha   90.00
_cell.angle_beta   90.00
_cell.angle_gamma   90.00
#
_symmetry.space_group_name_H-M   'P 1'
#
loop_
_entity.id
_entity.type
_entity.pdbx_description
1 polymer ?
#
loop_
_entity_poly.entity_id
_entity_poly.type
_entity_poly.pdbx_seq_one_letter_code
_entity_poly.pdbx_strand_id
1 'polypeptide(L)'
;MVSSAGNAWKKMQKPYLLWGTLAMLAMILAFPFAVDWFRRRTYETFLVLHVLFSVVALVGCFYHVIIFEDHEYWFYLWPTVVIWISDRVLRLMRIVYCNLHIRLGSYSRFLCTECVATYDKAADIISLELIPGSGLQPAPGQYYFLYQPFRITGWESHPFTLGSWSYADRAPSTQCRGLKSGSTIDVTEIPLLPDTPSSGSDYGSIDTSADPPQRKLALQFWIRPYDGWTRHLRDQCLQSSTRTIRPNILIEGPYGEQCPLWKYESVLLIAGGTGIAAAVPYIHDHTIRSSAGQTTTQDIHLVWTARQPALIRDIAGRELKQALLREDFRVSFYVTSESMSQAEIMNGVEFVCGRPDLQAIITAHAEEARLSSSSVLVLVCGPSGMADQARAAVHQAMRRGCRSIQYVEEAFDW
;
A
#
# COMPACT_ATOMS: atom_id res chain seq x y z
N MET A 1 4.42 54.44 -34.47
CA MET A 1 4.31 53.14 -33.75
C MET A 1 5.66 52.52 -33.37
N VAL A 2 6.75 52.72 -34.13
CA VAL A 2 8.09 52.13 -33.84
C VAL A 2 8.76 52.66 -32.54
N SER A 3 8.56 53.94 -32.19
CA SER A 3 9.14 54.55 -30.97
C SER A 3 8.53 54.02 -29.66
N SER A 4 7.24 53.64 -29.68
CA SER A 4 6.56 53.05 -28.52
C SER A 4 7.10 51.66 -28.18
N ALA A 5 7.39 50.84 -29.20
CA ALA A 5 7.94 49.50 -29.05
C ALA A 5 9.36 49.51 -28.44
N GLY A 6 10.22 50.46 -28.85
CA GLY A 6 11.57 50.60 -28.29
C GLY A 6 11.60 51.03 -26.81
N ASN A 7 10.64 51.86 -26.39
CA ASN A 7 10.49 52.27 -25.00
C ASN A 7 9.86 51.18 -24.12
N ALA A 8 8.92 50.40 -24.66
CA ALA A 8 8.38 49.22 -23.99
C ALA A 8 9.46 48.16 -23.78
N TRP A 9 10.30 47.89 -24.80
CA TRP A 9 11.41 46.94 -24.72
C TRP A 9 12.44 47.32 -23.65
N LYS A 10 12.84 48.60 -23.58
CA LYS A 10 13.74 49.11 -22.53
C LYS A 10 13.13 49.03 -21.12
N LYS A 11 11.82 49.22 -20.98
CA LYS A 11 11.14 49.04 -19.68
C LYS A 11 11.11 47.56 -19.26
N MET A 12 10.91 46.64 -20.19
CA MET A 12 10.96 45.18 -19.96
C MET A 12 12.33 44.66 -19.56
N GLN A 13 13.42 45.37 -19.85
CA GLN A 13 14.77 45.02 -19.41
C GLN A 13 15.02 45.25 -17.92
N LYS A 14 14.10 45.91 -17.19
CA LYS A 14 14.23 46.04 -15.74
C LYS A 14 14.11 44.64 -15.10
N PRO A 15 15.07 44.22 -14.25
CA PRO A 15 15.15 42.84 -13.78
C PRO A 15 13.87 42.39 -13.06
N TYR A 16 13.32 43.23 -12.17
CA TYR A 16 12.08 42.90 -11.46
C TYR A 16 10.88 42.72 -12.40
N LEU A 17 10.79 43.48 -13.50
CA LEU A 17 9.69 43.39 -14.45
C LEU A 17 9.82 42.13 -15.32
N LEU A 18 11.05 41.78 -15.70
CA LEU A 18 11.35 40.54 -16.41
C LEU A 18 10.95 39.31 -15.60
N TRP A 19 11.39 39.23 -14.33
CA TRP A 19 11.07 38.13 -13.43
C TRP A 19 9.56 38.04 -13.13
N GLY A 20 8.88 39.17 -12.96
CA GLY A 20 7.41 39.19 -12.82
C GLY A 20 6.70 38.70 -14.07
N THR A 21 7.18 39.08 -15.26
CA THR A 21 6.63 38.60 -16.53
C THR A 21 6.86 37.10 -16.71
N LEU A 22 8.03 36.59 -16.32
CA LEU A 22 8.35 35.17 -16.35
C LEU A 22 7.46 34.37 -15.39
N ALA A 23 7.25 34.87 -14.16
CA ALA A 23 6.35 34.24 -13.19
C ALA A 23 4.91 34.19 -13.70
N MET A 24 4.41 35.30 -14.27
CA MET A 24 3.09 35.36 -14.88
C MET A 24 2.96 34.35 -16.03
N LEU A 25 3.97 34.27 -16.91
CA LEU A 25 3.98 33.31 -18.01
C LEU A 25 3.96 31.86 -17.50
N ALA A 26 4.76 31.53 -16.48
CA ALA A 26 4.79 30.20 -15.87
C ALA A 26 3.41 29.82 -15.29
N MET A 27 2.74 30.75 -14.60
CA MET A 27 1.38 30.54 -14.08
C MET A 27 0.37 30.31 -15.20
N ILE A 28 0.42 31.11 -16.27
CA ILE A 28 -0.47 30.94 -17.44
C ILE A 28 -0.22 29.60 -18.13
N LEU A 29 1.04 29.19 -18.28
CA LEU A 29 1.40 27.92 -18.89
C LEU A 29 1.01 26.73 -18.02
N ALA A 30 0.98 26.85 -16.69
CA ALA A 30 0.57 25.77 -15.80
C ALA A 30 -0.91 25.35 -16.00
N PHE A 31 -1.79 26.29 -16.36
CA PHE A 31 -3.23 26.03 -16.54
C PHE A 31 -3.57 24.96 -17.60
N PRO A 32 -3.15 25.07 -18.88
CA PRO A 32 -3.52 24.09 -19.90
C PRO A 32 -3.03 22.67 -19.57
N PHE A 33 -1.88 22.53 -18.90
CA PHE A 33 -1.39 21.22 -18.47
C PHE A 33 -2.15 20.67 -17.24
N ALA A 34 -2.81 21.51 -16.46
CA ALA A 34 -3.63 21.10 -15.32
C ALA A 34 -5.07 20.72 -15.70
N VAL A 35 -5.49 20.89 -16.96
CA VAL A 35 -6.82 20.50 -17.42
C VAL A 35 -7.02 18.99 -17.27
N ASP A 36 -8.22 18.60 -16.82
CA ASP A 36 -8.55 17.21 -16.46
C ASP A 36 -8.25 16.20 -17.57
N TRP A 37 -8.52 16.57 -18.83
CA TRP A 37 -8.19 15.74 -20.00
C TRP A 37 -6.69 15.42 -20.10
N PHE A 38 -5.82 16.41 -19.88
CA PHE A 38 -4.37 16.21 -19.96
C PHE A 38 -3.86 15.42 -18.75
N ARG A 39 -4.31 15.81 -17.55
CA ARG A 39 -3.94 15.18 -16.28
C ARG A 39 -4.27 13.69 -16.25
N ARG A 40 -5.44 13.27 -16.73
CA ARG A 40 -5.83 11.85 -16.76
C ARG A 40 -5.07 11.03 -17.81
N ARG A 41 -4.62 11.65 -18.90
CA ARG A 41 -3.96 10.93 -19.99
C ARG A 41 -2.47 10.74 -19.75
N THR A 42 -1.81 11.73 -19.16
CA THR A 42 -0.37 11.73 -18.86
C THR A 42 -0.12 12.41 -17.52
N TYR A 43 -0.50 11.74 -16.43
CA TYR A 43 -0.38 12.26 -15.06
C TYR A 43 1.06 12.64 -14.69
N GLU A 44 2.03 11.78 -15.02
CA GLU A 44 3.45 12.04 -14.73
C GLU A 44 3.97 13.31 -15.41
N THR A 45 3.62 13.51 -16.69
CA THR A 45 4.00 14.71 -17.43
C THR A 45 3.36 15.96 -16.82
N PHE A 46 2.08 15.87 -16.44
CA PHE A 46 1.40 16.94 -15.72
C PHE A 46 2.13 17.28 -14.41
N LEU A 47 2.44 16.29 -13.58
CA LEU A 47 3.07 16.49 -12.28
C LEU A 47 4.43 17.19 -12.41
N VAL A 48 5.28 16.71 -13.33
CA VAL A 48 6.60 17.31 -13.57
C VAL A 48 6.50 18.75 -14.06
N LEU A 49 5.65 19.02 -15.06
CA LEU A 49 5.46 20.38 -15.58
C LEU A 49 4.87 21.30 -14.51
N HIS A 50 3.93 20.82 -13.71
CA HIS A 50 3.30 21.60 -12.65
C HIS A 50 4.31 22.00 -11.57
N VAL A 51 5.16 21.08 -11.12
CA VAL A 51 6.24 21.38 -10.16
C VAL A 51 7.25 22.35 -10.78
N LEU A 52 7.66 22.14 -12.03
CA LEU A 52 8.59 23.03 -12.73
C LEU A 52 8.05 24.45 -12.83
N PHE A 53 6.82 24.64 -13.31
CA PHE A 53 6.20 25.96 -13.41
C PHE A 53 5.99 26.60 -12.04
N SER A 54 5.63 25.82 -11.01
CA SER A 54 5.50 26.33 -9.64
C SER A 54 6.82 26.86 -9.09
N VAL A 55 7.94 26.15 -9.33
CA VAL A 55 9.28 26.60 -8.93
C VAL A 55 9.68 27.87 -9.67
N VAL A 56 9.48 27.92 -11.00
CA VAL A 56 9.77 29.12 -11.81
C VAL A 56 8.92 30.31 -11.36
N ALA A 57 7.63 30.11 -11.10
CA ALA A 57 6.74 31.14 -10.59
C ALA A 57 7.20 31.65 -9.22
N LEU A 58 7.53 30.75 -8.29
CA LEU A 58 7.96 31.11 -6.94
C LEU A 58 9.28 31.89 -6.95
N VAL A 59 10.29 31.40 -7.69
CA VAL A 59 11.58 32.10 -7.87
C VAL A 59 11.36 33.45 -8.55
N GLY A 60 10.53 33.50 -9.59
CA GLY A 60 10.17 34.74 -10.27
C GLY A 60 9.50 35.74 -9.34
N CYS A 61 8.63 35.30 -8.41
CA CYS A 61 8.04 36.17 -7.39
C CYS A 61 9.09 36.77 -6.45
N PHE A 62 10.07 35.98 -5.96
CA PHE A 62 11.14 36.50 -5.09
C PHE A 62 11.94 37.62 -5.77
N TYR A 63 12.30 37.44 -7.05
CA TYR A 63 13.02 38.45 -7.82
C TYR A 63 12.13 39.59 -8.32
N HIS A 64 10.82 39.38 -8.43
CA HIS A 64 9.88 40.44 -8.80
C HIS A 64 9.69 41.45 -7.67
N VAL A 65 9.54 40.97 -6.43
CA VAL A 65 9.30 41.83 -5.26
C VAL A 65 10.58 42.47 -4.69
N ILE A 66 11.75 42.21 -5.29
CA ILE A 66 13.02 42.82 -4.89
C ILE A 66 13.04 44.35 -5.07
N ILE A 67 12.08 44.90 -5.82
CA ILE A 67 11.90 46.35 -5.99
C ILE A 67 11.49 47.06 -4.70
N PHE A 68 10.84 46.37 -3.77
CA PHE A 68 10.43 46.94 -2.50
C PHE A 68 11.62 46.94 -1.54
N GLU A 69 11.80 48.05 -0.82
CA GLU A 69 12.87 48.22 0.15
C GLU A 69 12.79 47.14 1.24
N ASP A 70 13.94 46.77 1.80
CA ASP A 70 14.09 45.80 2.89
C ASP A 70 13.44 44.42 2.70
N HIS A 71 13.13 44.03 1.45
CA HIS A 71 12.52 42.74 1.12
C HIS A 71 11.22 42.46 1.88
N GLU A 72 10.41 43.49 2.18
CA GLU A 72 9.18 43.40 2.98
C GLU A 72 8.25 42.22 2.59
N TYR A 73 8.21 41.89 1.29
CA TYR A 73 7.33 40.85 0.76
C TYR A 73 7.88 39.42 0.87
N TRP A 74 9.16 39.23 1.20
CA TRP A 74 9.75 37.90 1.36
C TRP A 74 9.10 37.12 2.50
N PHE A 75 8.60 37.80 3.52
CA PHE A 75 7.88 37.19 4.63
C PHE A 75 6.64 36.40 4.16
N TYR A 76 6.01 36.79 3.04
CA TYR A 76 4.88 36.05 2.46
C TYR A 76 5.30 34.85 1.59
N LEU A 77 6.52 34.86 1.06
CA LEU A 77 7.00 33.83 0.13
C LEU A 77 7.74 32.69 0.86
N TRP A 78 8.51 33.01 1.89
CA TRP A 78 9.29 32.03 2.67
C TRP A 78 8.45 30.92 3.31
N PRO A 79 7.25 31.16 3.89
CA PRO A 79 6.42 30.09 4.43
C PRO A 79 6.11 29.00 3.41
N THR A 80 5.84 29.36 2.15
CA THR A 80 5.60 28.41 1.05
C THR A 80 6.83 27.53 0.79
N VAL A 81 8.03 28.13 0.76
CA VAL A 81 9.29 27.40 0.59
C VAL A 81 9.53 26.44 1.75
N VAL A 82 9.36 26.93 2.98
CA VAL A 82 9.59 26.17 4.22
C VAL A 82 8.63 24.98 4.30
N ILE A 83 7.34 25.19 4.07
CA ILE A 83 6.33 24.11 4.09
C ILE A 83 6.66 23.06 3.03
N TRP A 84 6.95 23.49 1.79
CA TRP A 84 7.25 22.57 0.69
C TRP A 84 8.51 21.75 0.94
N ILE A 85 9.62 22.38 1.36
CA ILE A 85 10.86 21.67 1.68
C ILE A 85 10.68 20.75 2.88
N SER A 86 10.01 21.22 3.94
CA SER A 86 9.80 20.44 5.17
C SER A 86 9.02 19.16 4.87
N ASP A 87 7.96 19.26 4.09
CA ASP A 87 7.17 18.10 3.65
C ASP A 87 8.05 17.08 2.88
N ARG A 88 8.90 17.52 1.94
CA ARG A 88 9.81 16.62 1.20
C ARG A 88 10.87 15.98 2.10
N VAL A 89 11.43 16.73 3.04
CA VAL A 89 12.41 16.24 4.02
C VAL A 89 11.78 15.21 4.94
N LEU A 90 10.58 15.46 5.46
CA LEU A 90 9.86 14.52 6.32
C LEU A 90 9.55 13.20 5.62
N ARG A 91 9.16 13.24 4.34
CA ARG A 91 8.97 12.02 3.53
C ARG A 91 10.26 11.26 3.32
N LEU A 92 11.36 11.95 3.01
CA LEU A 92 12.68 11.31 2.88
C LEU A 92 13.13 10.67 4.21
N MET A 93 12.98 11.39 5.33
CA MET A 93 13.27 10.87 6.66
C MET A 93 12.45 9.61 6.97
N ARG A 94 11.17 9.59 6.60
CA ARG A 94 10.30 8.43 6.80
C ARG A 94 10.73 7.23 5.95
N ILE A 95 11.07 7.44 4.67
CA ILE A 95 11.62 6.38 3.81
C ILE A 95 12.90 5.81 4.43
N VAL A 96 13.83 6.65 4.88
CA VAL A 96 15.07 6.20 5.52
C VAL A 96 14.76 5.41 6.79
N TYR A 97 13.89 5.91 7.65
CA TYR A 97 13.48 5.24 8.89
C TYR A 97 12.87 3.85 8.64
N CYS A 98 11.99 3.73 7.64
CA CYS A 98 11.32 2.46 7.38
C CYS A 98 12.24 1.40 6.76
N ASN A 99 13.22 1.80 5.94
CA ASN A 99 14.00 0.89 5.10
C ASN A 99 15.45 0.67 5.53
N LEU A 100 16.06 1.63 6.24
CA LEU A 100 17.47 1.59 6.62
C LEU A 100 17.60 1.52 8.13
N HIS A 101 18.01 0.37 8.65
CA HIS A 101 18.42 0.27 10.05
C HIS A 101 19.89 -0.17 10.15
N ILE A 102 20.72 0.73 10.67
CA ILE A 102 22.11 0.45 11.02
C ILE A 102 22.11 -0.09 12.45
N ARG A 103 22.31 -1.39 12.62
CA ARG A 103 22.59 -1.93 13.96
C ARG A 103 24.07 -1.77 14.26
N LEU A 104 24.39 -0.88 15.21
CA LEU A 104 25.73 -0.77 15.78
C LEU A 104 25.94 -1.95 16.76
N GLY A 105 26.47 -3.05 16.23
CA GLY A 105 27.05 -4.14 17.01
C GLY A 105 28.44 -4.47 16.49
N SER A 106 29.13 -5.47 17.06
CA SER A 106 30.50 -5.87 16.67
C SER A 106 30.68 -6.23 15.19
N TYR A 107 29.59 -6.35 14.43
CA TYR A 107 29.56 -6.41 12.98
C TYR A 107 28.38 -5.55 12.48
N SER A 108 28.66 -4.40 11.86
CA SER A 108 27.63 -3.53 11.27
C SER A 108 26.86 -4.28 10.18
N ARG A 109 25.66 -4.77 10.48
CA ARG A 109 24.77 -5.35 9.47
C ARG A 109 23.79 -4.28 9.00
N PHE A 110 23.82 -3.98 7.70
CA PHE A 110 22.76 -3.21 7.04
C PHE A 110 21.54 -4.12 6.87
N LEU A 111 20.46 -3.87 7.61
CA LEU A 111 19.17 -4.46 7.28
C LEU A 111 18.49 -3.56 6.25
N CYS A 112 18.40 -4.07 5.02
CA CYS A 112 17.63 -3.46 3.95
C CYS A 112 16.30 -4.20 3.82
N THR A 113 15.27 -3.50 3.35
CA THR A 113 13.97 -4.09 3.03
C THR A 113 14.15 -5.21 2.00
N GLU A 114 13.75 -6.42 2.37
CA GLU A 114 13.71 -7.56 1.45
C GLU A 114 12.32 -7.63 0.83
N CYS A 115 12.24 -7.87 -0.48
CA CYS A 115 10.98 -7.98 -1.21
C CYS A 115 10.96 -9.19 -2.12
N VAL A 116 9.82 -9.88 -2.15
CA VAL A 116 9.49 -10.94 -3.10
C VAL A 116 8.19 -10.57 -3.78
N ALA A 117 8.18 -10.53 -5.11
CA ALA A 117 6.97 -10.31 -5.90
C ALA A 117 6.68 -11.54 -6.75
N THR A 118 5.45 -12.05 -6.66
CA THR A 118 4.99 -13.22 -7.41
C THR A 118 3.72 -12.88 -8.17
N TYR A 119 3.69 -13.14 -9.47
CA TYR A 119 2.50 -12.90 -10.29
C TYR A 119 1.69 -14.17 -10.52
N ASP A 120 0.42 -14.15 -10.10
CA ASP A 120 -0.55 -15.18 -10.41
C ASP A 120 -1.44 -14.77 -11.60
N LYS A 121 -1.34 -15.54 -12.68
CA LYS A 121 -2.10 -15.33 -13.92
C LYS A 121 -3.59 -15.67 -13.75
N ALA A 122 -3.93 -16.61 -12.87
CA ALA A 122 -5.32 -17.03 -12.67
C ALA A 122 -6.10 -16.00 -11.83
N ALA A 123 -5.46 -15.43 -10.81
CA ALA A 123 -6.03 -14.36 -10.00
C ALA A 123 -5.89 -12.96 -10.66
N ASP A 124 -4.95 -12.80 -11.59
CA ASP A 124 -4.56 -11.52 -12.18
C ASP A 124 -4.11 -10.51 -11.10
N ILE A 125 -3.23 -10.98 -10.21
CA ILE A 125 -2.72 -10.26 -9.04
C ILE A 125 -1.22 -10.52 -8.87
N ILE A 126 -0.50 -9.48 -8.45
CA ILE A 126 0.85 -9.55 -7.92
C ILE A 126 0.76 -9.63 -6.40
N SER A 127 1.21 -10.73 -5.84
CA SER A 127 1.41 -10.88 -4.40
C SER A 127 2.81 -10.38 -4.06
N LEU A 128 2.85 -9.30 -3.27
CA LEU A 128 4.08 -8.64 -2.86
C LEU A 128 4.31 -8.84 -1.36
N GLU A 129 5.34 -9.60 -1.02
CA GLU A 129 5.78 -9.81 0.35
C GLU A 129 6.98 -8.89 0.64
N LEU A 130 6.89 -8.11 1.71
CA LEU A 130 7.85 -7.10 2.10
C LEU A 130 8.26 -7.28 3.55
N ILE A 131 9.56 -7.46 3.79
CA ILE A 131 10.14 -7.55 5.13
C ILE A 131 10.87 -6.22 5.39
N PRO A 132 10.31 -5.31 6.19
CA PRO A 132 10.93 -4.01 6.45
C PRO A 132 12.24 -4.16 7.22
N GLY A 133 13.17 -3.22 6.98
CA GLY A 133 14.41 -3.12 7.74
C GLY A 133 14.21 -2.67 9.19
N SER A 134 13.05 -2.12 9.52
CA SER A 134 12.68 -1.53 10.81
C SER A 134 11.57 -2.32 11.53
N GLY A 135 11.46 -2.13 12.85
CA GLY A 135 10.43 -2.73 13.68
C GLY A 135 9.09 -1.99 13.60
N LEU A 136 8.45 -2.01 12.44
CA LEU A 136 7.11 -1.42 12.26
C LEU A 136 6.07 -2.19 13.07
N GLN A 137 5.02 -1.48 13.51
CA GLN A 137 3.84 -2.07 14.13
C GLN A 137 2.64 -1.86 13.20
N PRO A 138 2.34 -2.82 12.32
CA PRO A 138 1.23 -2.70 11.41
C PRO A 138 -0.10 -2.78 12.15
N ALA A 139 -1.11 -2.16 11.56
CA ALA A 139 -2.47 -2.16 12.03
C ALA A 139 -3.48 -2.18 10.86
N PRO A 140 -4.74 -2.55 11.13
CA PRO A 140 -5.81 -2.46 10.14
C PRO A 140 -6.05 -1.04 9.62
N GLY A 141 -6.57 -0.93 8.40
CA GLY A 141 -6.82 0.36 7.74
C GLY A 141 -5.58 1.11 7.28
N GLN A 142 -4.38 0.52 7.45
CA GLN A 142 -3.13 1.17 7.04
C GLN A 142 -2.77 0.90 5.59
N TYR A 143 -2.17 1.90 4.95
CA TYR A 143 -1.55 1.80 3.64
C TYR A 143 -0.11 2.32 3.67
N TYR A 144 0.66 1.93 2.67
CA TYR A 144 2.06 2.28 2.53
C TYR A 144 2.33 2.76 1.11
N PHE A 145 3.22 3.73 0.94
CA PHE A 145 3.75 4.06 -0.38
C PHE A 145 4.92 3.14 -0.70
N LEU A 146 4.89 2.56 -1.88
CA LEU A 146 5.94 1.71 -2.43
C LEU A 146 6.72 2.48 -3.49
N TYR A 147 8.04 2.33 -3.45
CA TYR A 147 8.98 2.92 -4.40
C TYR A 147 9.87 1.84 -4.97
N GLN A 148 10.18 1.91 -6.26
CA GLN A 148 11.18 1.04 -6.87
C GLN A 148 12.42 1.86 -7.28
N PRO A 149 13.41 2.03 -6.39
CA PRO A 149 14.60 2.84 -6.67
C PRO A 149 15.40 2.28 -7.86
N PHE A 150 16.31 3.11 -8.38
CA PHE A 150 17.20 2.78 -9.52
C PHE A 150 16.50 2.63 -10.87
N ARG A 151 15.31 3.25 -11.01
CA ARG A 151 14.63 3.46 -12.29
C ARG A 151 14.45 4.94 -12.56
N ILE A 152 14.21 5.28 -13.83
CA ILE A 152 13.81 6.62 -14.25
C ILE A 152 12.54 7.04 -13.49
N THR A 153 11.63 6.10 -13.25
CA THR A 153 10.39 6.27 -12.47
C THR A 153 10.55 5.94 -10.98
N GLY A 154 11.77 5.80 -10.48
CA GLY A 154 12.01 5.36 -9.09
C GLY A 154 11.59 6.37 -8.01
N TRP A 155 11.19 7.57 -8.42
CA TRP A 155 10.64 8.64 -7.58
C TRP A 155 9.11 8.58 -7.46
N GLU A 156 8.45 7.75 -8.26
CA GLU A 156 7.00 7.56 -8.18
C GLU A 156 6.64 6.85 -6.88
N SER A 157 5.68 7.42 -6.15
CA SER A 157 5.15 6.86 -4.90
C SER A 157 3.81 6.20 -5.18
N HIS A 158 3.72 4.88 -5.00
CA HIS A 158 2.49 4.13 -5.28
C HIS A 158 1.84 3.66 -3.97
N PRO A 159 0.66 4.19 -3.59
CA PRO A 159 -0.02 3.78 -2.36
C PRO A 159 -0.67 2.40 -2.50
N PHE A 160 -0.44 1.52 -1.53
CA PHE A 160 -1.14 0.24 -1.43
C PHE A 160 -1.54 -0.05 0.01
N THR A 161 -2.80 -0.46 0.18
CA THR A 161 -3.34 -0.94 1.45
C THR A 161 -2.61 -2.21 1.88
N LEU A 162 -2.27 -2.29 3.16
CA LEU A 162 -1.72 -3.50 3.75
C LEU A 162 -2.80 -4.59 3.74
N GLY A 163 -2.56 -5.70 3.03
CA GLY A 163 -3.53 -6.79 2.92
C GLY A 163 -3.50 -7.75 4.10
N SER A 164 -2.31 -8.13 4.56
CA SER A 164 -2.10 -8.89 5.79
C SER A 164 -0.67 -8.73 6.30
N TRP A 165 -0.40 -9.20 7.51
CA TRP A 165 0.96 -9.28 8.02
C TRP A 165 1.15 -10.53 8.89
N SER A 166 2.40 -10.98 8.98
CA SER A 166 2.77 -12.10 9.82
C SER A 166 4.12 -11.87 10.49
N TYR A 167 4.36 -12.60 11.58
CA TYR A 167 5.64 -12.60 12.29
C TYR A 167 6.28 -13.97 12.10
N ALA A 168 7.31 -14.04 11.25
CA ALA A 168 8.00 -15.29 10.94
C ALA A 168 9.27 -15.45 11.79
N ASP A 169 9.47 -16.64 12.36
CA ASP A 169 10.75 -17.07 12.94
C ASP A 169 11.65 -17.58 11.81
N ARG A 170 12.79 -16.93 11.53
CA ARG A 170 13.72 -17.48 10.52
C ARG A 170 14.53 -18.60 11.16
N ALA A 171 14.50 -19.80 10.57
CA ALA A 171 15.60 -20.74 10.73
C ALA A 171 16.90 -20.09 10.17
N PRO A 172 18.07 -20.32 10.79
CA PRO A 172 19.31 -19.71 10.35
C PRO A 172 19.61 -20.13 8.91
N SER A 173 19.64 -19.17 7.99
CA SER A 173 20.00 -19.40 6.60
C SER A 173 21.49 -19.74 6.51
N THR A 174 21.82 -20.99 6.17
CA THR A 174 23.17 -21.41 5.77
C THR A 174 23.59 -20.57 4.56
N GLN A 175 24.61 -19.73 4.72
CA GLN A 175 25.20 -18.99 3.61
C GLN A 175 25.85 -19.97 2.63
N CYS A 176 25.48 -19.89 1.35
CA CYS A 176 26.36 -20.32 0.26
C CYS A 176 27.53 -19.34 0.21
N ARG A 177 28.68 -19.74 0.76
CA ARG A 177 29.96 -19.06 0.54
C ARG A 177 30.32 -19.19 -0.95
N GLY A 178 30.48 -18.06 -1.62
CA GLY A 178 31.05 -18.01 -2.97
C GLY A 178 32.44 -18.65 -2.98
N LEU A 179 32.58 -19.68 -3.80
CA LEU A 179 33.87 -20.29 -4.14
C LEU A 179 34.69 -19.23 -4.87
N LYS A 180 35.78 -18.75 -4.24
CA LYS A 180 36.82 -18.05 -4.99
C LYS A 180 37.59 -19.07 -5.80
N SER A 181 37.62 -18.82 -7.10
CA SER A 181 38.48 -19.48 -8.08
C SER A 181 39.94 -19.40 -7.64
N GLY A 182 40.58 -20.55 -7.54
CA GLY A 182 42.00 -20.75 -7.30
C GLY A 182 42.34 -22.17 -7.71
N SER A 183 43.01 -22.31 -8.84
CA SER A 183 43.49 -23.54 -9.46
C SER A 183 44.43 -24.33 -8.53
N THR A 184 44.18 -25.64 -8.36
CA THR A 184 44.99 -26.74 -8.89
C THR A 184 44.29 -28.06 -8.54
N ILE A 185 44.12 -28.90 -9.56
CA ILE A 185 43.63 -30.27 -9.45
C ILE A 185 44.73 -31.09 -8.80
N ASP A 186 44.42 -31.82 -7.73
CA ASP A 186 45.09 -33.08 -7.44
C ASP A 186 44.04 -34.13 -7.06
N VAL A 187 44.04 -35.21 -7.81
CA VAL A 187 43.09 -36.33 -7.71
C VAL A 187 43.83 -37.45 -7.04
N THR A 188 43.56 -37.69 -5.77
CA THR A 188 43.66 -39.03 -5.18
C THR A 188 42.98 -39.04 -3.81
N GLU A 189 42.36 -40.17 -3.51
CA GLU A 189 41.75 -40.56 -2.23
C GLU A 189 40.29 -40.13 -1.99
N ILE A 190 39.41 -40.96 -2.55
CA ILE A 190 38.11 -41.28 -1.93
C ILE A 190 38.38 -42.27 -0.79
N PRO A 191 37.84 -42.04 0.42
CA PRO A 191 37.15 -43.15 1.09
C PRO A 191 35.86 -42.75 1.80
N LEU A 192 34.78 -43.42 1.39
CA LEU A 192 33.75 -44.12 2.19
C LEU A 192 33.49 -43.66 3.64
N LEU A 193 32.21 -43.32 3.92
CA LEU A 193 31.58 -43.30 5.25
C LEU A 193 31.62 -44.71 5.92
N PRO A 194 31.15 -44.85 7.18
CA PRO A 194 31.38 -44.07 8.41
C PRO A 194 31.93 -45.01 9.52
N ASP A 195 32.39 -44.48 10.67
CA ASP A 195 32.28 -45.18 11.97
C ASP A 195 32.60 -44.23 13.15
N THR A 196 31.75 -44.27 14.18
CA THR A 196 31.99 -43.76 15.54
C THR A 196 32.49 -44.95 16.40
N PRO A 197 32.94 -44.82 17.68
CA PRO A 197 33.05 -43.66 18.57
C PRO A 197 34.39 -43.55 19.35
N SER A 198 34.65 -42.40 20.00
CA SER A 198 35.03 -42.28 21.43
C SER A 198 35.85 -41.02 21.78
N SER A 199 35.40 -40.38 22.87
CA SER A 199 36.17 -39.73 23.95
C SER A 199 37.28 -38.72 23.63
N GLY A 200 37.02 -37.46 23.94
CA GLY A 200 38.02 -36.42 24.12
C GLY A 200 37.37 -35.12 24.59
N SER A 201 37.32 -34.92 25.91
CA SER A 201 36.84 -33.73 26.58
C SER A 201 37.71 -32.51 26.23
N ASP A 202 37.12 -31.47 25.66
CA ASP A 202 37.69 -30.13 25.70
C ASP A 202 36.60 -29.10 25.97
N TYR A 203 36.69 -28.46 27.13
CA TYR A 203 35.74 -27.47 27.63
C TYR A 203 36.02 -26.13 26.94
N GLY A 204 35.47 -25.94 25.75
CA GLY A 204 35.34 -24.64 25.10
C GLY A 204 34.04 -23.96 25.53
N SER A 205 34.15 -22.87 26.29
CA SER A 205 33.05 -22.02 26.73
C SER A 205 32.12 -21.63 25.57
N ILE A 206 30.89 -22.16 25.60
CA ILE A 206 29.80 -21.69 24.73
C ILE A 206 29.33 -20.36 25.32
N ASP A 207 29.78 -19.26 24.75
CA ASP A 207 29.17 -17.94 24.92
C ASP A 207 27.71 -18.04 24.46
N THR A 208 26.83 -18.30 25.43
CA THR A 208 25.40 -18.39 25.23
C THR A 208 24.83 -16.98 25.26
N SER A 209 25.19 -16.15 24.28
CA SER A 209 24.39 -14.99 23.88
C SER A 209 23.67 -15.33 22.59
N ALA A 210 22.83 -16.36 22.65
CA ALA A 210 21.80 -16.54 21.64
C ALA A 210 20.80 -15.39 21.82
N ASP A 211 20.96 -14.34 21.01
CA ASP A 211 19.92 -13.32 20.82
C ASP A 211 18.57 -14.05 20.68
N PRO A 212 17.50 -13.61 21.38
CA PRO A 212 16.19 -14.23 21.24
C PRO A 212 15.80 -14.25 19.75
N PRO A 213 15.12 -15.30 19.26
CA PRO A 213 14.72 -15.41 17.87
C PRO A 213 13.92 -14.17 17.49
N GLN A 214 14.53 -13.30 16.69
CA GLN A 214 13.88 -12.08 16.24
C GLN A 214 12.86 -12.45 15.17
N ARG A 215 11.61 -12.55 15.59
CA ARG A 215 10.44 -12.58 14.71
C ARG A 215 10.55 -11.44 13.70
N LYS A 216 10.73 -11.77 12.43
CA LYS A 216 10.72 -10.79 11.35
C LYS A 216 9.28 -10.54 10.93
N LEU A 217 8.90 -9.27 10.88
CA LEU A 217 7.64 -8.84 10.32
C LEU A 217 7.65 -9.03 8.80
N ALA A 218 6.62 -9.64 8.25
CA ALA A 218 6.37 -9.72 6.81
C ALA A 218 5.03 -9.05 6.51
N LEU A 219 5.05 -8.05 5.62
CA LEU A 219 3.89 -7.31 5.13
C LEU A 219 3.47 -7.85 3.77
N GLN A 220 2.19 -8.12 3.58
CA GLN A 220 1.64 -8.65 2.35
C GLN A 220 0.76 -7.61 1.65
N PHE A 221 1.01 -7.40 0.36
CA PHE A 221 0.20 -6.54 -0.50
C PHE A 221 -0.34 -7.35 -1.69
N TRP A 222 -1.58 -7.07 -2.11
CA TRP A 222 -2.20 -7.66 -3.29
C TRP A 222 -2.43 -6.56 -4.33
N ILE A 223 -1.61 -6.56 -5.36
CA ILE A 223 -1.55 -5.49 -6.35
C ILE A 223 -2.15 -5.99 -7.66
N ARG A 224 -3.23 -5.34 -8.11
CA ARG A 224 -3.76 -5.56 -9.46
C ARG A 224 -2.90 -4.82 -10.49
N PRO A 225 -2.40 -5.50 -11.53
CA PRO A 225 -1.69 -4.82 -12.62
C PRO A 225 -2.64 -3.92 -13.42
N TYR A 226 -2.27 -2.66 -13.58
CA TYR A 226 -2.96 -1.69 -14.46
C TYR A 226 -1.99 -1.18 -15.53
N ASP A 227 -1.74 0.13 -15.57
CA ASP A 227 -0.75 0.81 -16.39
C ASP A 227 0.46 1.26 -15.54
N GLY A 228 1.41 1.91 -16.22
CA GLY A 228 2.63 2.41 -15.58
C GLY A 228 3.44 1.35 -14.83
N TRP A 229 3.77 1.67 -13.57
CA TRP A 229 4.66 0.87 -12.72
C TRP A 229 4.15 -0.56 -12.46
N THR A 230 2.86 -0.72 -12.14
CA THR A 230 2.28 -2.04 -11.80
C THR A 230 2.30 -3.01 -12.99
N ARG A 231 2.09 -2.50 -14.21
CA ARG A 231 2.26 -3.28 -15.45
C ARG A 231 3.69 -3.76 -15.61
N HIS A 232 4.63 -2.86 -15.38
CA HIS A 232 6.05 -3.15 -15.53
C HIS A 232 6.51 -4.21 -14.51
N LEU A 233 5.99 -4.14 -13.29
CA LEU A 233 6.23 -5.14 -12.25
C LEU A 233 5.68 -6.52 -12.67
N ARG A 234 4.44 -6.57 -13.20
CA ARG A 234 3.88 -7.81 -13.77
C ARG A 234 4.74 -8.38 -14.89
N ASP A 235 5.16 -7.53 -15.83
CA ASP A 235 5.91 -7.96 -17.01
C ASP A 235 7.28 -8.53 -16.61
N GLN A 236 7.91 -8.02 -15.55
CA GLN A 236 9.13 -8.61 -14.97
C GLN A 236 8.88 -9.96 -14.33
N CYS A 237 7.78 -10.11 -13.59
CA CYS A 237 7.38 -11.41 -13.09
C CYS A 237 7.20 -12.38 -14.25
N LEU A 238 6.50 -12.00 -15.32
CA LEU A 238 6.25 -12.86 -16.49
C LEU A 238 7.53 -13.29 -17.24
N GLN A 239 8.61 -12.51 -17.16
CA GLN A 239 9.91 -12.88 -17.74
C GLN A 239 10.66 -13.93 -16.91
N SER A 240 10.34 -14.07 -15.62
CA SER A 240 10.90 -15.10 -14.75
C SER A 240 10.18 -16.44 -14.97
N SER A 241 10.94 -17.54 -15.04
CA SER A 241 10.39 -18.90 -15.23
C SER A 241 9.43 -19.30 -14.10
N THR A 242 9.68 -18.85 -12.87
CA THR A 242 8.86 -19.09 -11.68
C THR A 242 7.80 -18.02 -11.46
N ARG A 243 7.72 -17.02 -12.34
CA ARG A 243 6.89 -15.82 -12.18
C ARG A 243 7.14 -15.03 -10.89
N THR A 244 8.31 -15.26 -10.29
CA THR A 244 8.73 -14.71 -9.02
C THR A 244 10.02 -13.92 -9.23
N ILE A 245 10.10 -12.73 -8.66
CA ILE A 245 11.26 -11.85 -8.70
C ILE A 245 11.54 -11.26 -7.31
N ARG A 246 12.74 -10.71 -7.13
CA ARG A 246 13.16 -10.00 -5.92
C ARG A 246 13.51 -8.55 -6.26
N PRO A 247 12.50 -7.67 -6.44
CA PRO A 247 12.74 -6.29 -6.79
C PRO A 247 13.28 -5.52 -5.57
N ASN A 248 14.10 -4.49 -5.80
CA ASN A 248 14.41 -3.53 -4.76
C ASN A 248 13.19 -2.62 -4.59
N ILE A 249 12.50 -2.70 -3.45
CA ILE A 249 11.36 -1.85 -3.12
C ILE A 249 11.62 -1.17 -1.78
N LEU A 250 11.37 0.14 -1.74
CA LEU A 250 11.36 0.92 -0.50
C LEU A 250 9.91 1.16 -0.09
N ILE A 251 9.66 1.16 1.22
CA ILE A 251 8.36 1.42 1.81
C ILE A 251 8.33 2.75 2.56
N GLU A 252 7.20 3.44 2.57
CA GLU A 252 6.98 4.64 3.38
C GLU A 252 5.61 4.54 4.06
N GLY A 253 5.59 4.64 5.38
CA GLY A 253 4.37 4.54 6.17
C GLY A 253 4.65 4.21 7.64
N PRO A 254 3.64 3.72 8.38
CA PRO A 254 2.25 3.56 7.95
C PRO A 254 1.54 4.90 7.72
N TYR A 255 0.55 4.88 6.84
CA TYR A 255 -0.46 5.92 6.66
C TYR A 255 -1.86 5.30 6.82
N GLY A 256 -2.88 6.14 6.97
CA GLY A 256 -4.26 5.71 7.20
C GLY A 256 -4.65 5.75 8.67
N GLU A 257 -5.95 5.72 8.91
CA GLU A 257 -6.56 5.74 10.23
C GLU A 257 -7.32 4.43 10.47
N GLN A 258 -7.32 3.98 11.73
CA GLN A 258 -8.06 2.78 12.10
C GLN A 258 -9.53 3.11 12.32
N CYS A 259 -10.42 2.34 11.69
CA CYS A 259 -11.81 2.28 12.10
C CYS A 259 -11.94 1.30 13.28
N PRO A 260 -12.43 1.73 14.45
CA PRO A 260 -12.49 0.86 15.62
C PRO A 260 -13.69 -0.11 15.55
N LEU A 261 -13.60 -1.13 14.69
CA LEU A 261 -14.67 -2.13 14.47
C LEU A 261 -15.14 -2.78 15.77
N TRP A 262 -14.22 -3.00 16.71
CA TRP A 262 -14.47 -3.61 18.02
C TRP A 262 -15.41 -2.84 18.94
N LYS A 263 -15.87 -1.65 18.54
CA LYS A 263 -16.90 -0.85 19.23
C LYS A 263 -18.31 -1.10 18.71
N TYR A 264 -18.47 -1.82 17.61
CA TYR A 264 -19.76 -2.13 17.00
C TYR A 264 -20.09 -3.60 17.21
N GLU A 265 -21.35 -3.89 17.48
CA GLU A 265 -21.82 -5.26 17.74
C GLU A 265 -22.00 -6.07 16.45
N SER A 266 -22.42 -5.42 15.37
CA SER A 266 -22.63 -6.05 14.06
C SER A 266 -21.88 -5.27 12.98
N VAL A 267 -21.07 -5.96 12.17
CA VAL A 267 -20.20 -5.34 11.17
C VAL A 267 -20.43 -5.98 9.81
N LEU A 268 -20.74 -5.14 8.81
CA LEU A 268 -20.85 -5.53 7.41
C LEU A 268 -19.65 -4.98 6.63
N LEU A 269 -18.80 -5.87 6.14
CA LEU A 269 -17.64 -5.56 5.31
C LEU A 269 -17.99 -5.84 3.84
N ILE A 270 -17.96 -4.81 2.98
CA ILE A 270 -18.23 -4.95 1.54
C ILE A 270 -16.95 -4.65 0.77
N ALA A 271 -16.42 -5.66 0.10
CA ALA A 271 -15.17 -5.58 -0.65
C ALA A 271 -15.38 -5.83 -2.16
N GLY A 272 -14.66 -5.09 -3.00
CA GLY A 272 -14.62 -5.26 -4.45
C GLY A 272 -13.20 -5.49 -4.98
N GLY A 273 -12.96 -6.62 -5.64
CA GLY A 273 -11.67 -6.95 -6.24
C GLY A 273 -10.55 -6.97 -5.19
N THR A 274 -9.51 -6.16 -5.40
CA THR A 274 -8.38 -5.98 -4.46
C THR A 274 -8.74 -5.17 -3.21
N GLY A 275 -9.92 -4.55 -3.15
CA GLY A 275 -10.44 -3.86 -1.96
C GLY A 275 -10.60 -4.78 -0.74
N ILE A 276 -10.49 -6.11 -0.93
CA ILE A 276 -10.37 -7.08 0.16
C ILE A 276 -9.19 -6.79 1.10
N ALA A 277 -8.15 -6.11 0.62
CA ALA A 277 -7.01 -5.66 1.41
C ALA A 277 -7.42 -4.73 2.56
N ALA A 278 -8.53 -3.99 2.45
CA ALA A 278 -9.08 -3.22 3.56
C ALA A 278 -9.68 -4.11 4.64
N ALA A 279 -10.38 -5.18 4.26
CA ALA A 279 -11.18 -6.00 5.17
C ALA A 279 -10.38 -7.09 5.91
N VAL A 280 -9.43 -7.76 5.24
CA VAL A 280 -8.66 -8.86 5.85
C VAL A 280 -7.92 -8.46 7.15
N PRO A 281 -7.20 -7.32 7.20
CA PRO A 281 -6.58 -6.82 8.42
C PRO A 281 -7.53 -6.72 9.61
N TYR A 282 -8.74 -6.21 9.36
CA TYR A 282 -9.77 -6.06 10.38
C TYR A 282 -10.32 -7.41 10.86
N ILE A 283 -10.45 -8.38 9.96
CA ILE A 283 -10.89 -9.74 10.31
C ILE A 283 -9.83 -10.45 11.19
N HIS A 284 -8.55 -10.26 10.87
CA HIS A 284 -7.45 -10.77 11.69
C HIS A 284 -7.43 -10.09 13.07
N ASP A 285 -7.56 -8.77 13.13
CA ASP A 285 -7.62 -8.01 14.39
C ASP A 285 -8.83 -8.43 15.24
N HIS A 286 -10.00 -8.65 14.63
CA HIS A 286 -11.18 -9.19 15.34
C HIS A 286 -10.91 -10.58 15.92
N THR A 287 -10.29 -11.49 15.17
CA THR A 287 -9.96 -12.83 15.66
C THR A 287 -9.06 -12.77 16.90
N ILE A 288 -8.07 -11.88 16.89
CA ILE A 288 -7.17 -11.67 18.03
C ILE A 288 -7.94 -11.07 19.21
N ARG A 289 -8.69 -9.98 19.00
CA ARG A 289 -9.42 -9.30 20.08
C ARG A 289 -10.53 -10.14 20.69
N SER A 290 -11.24 -10.91 19.87
CA SER A 290 -12.28 -11.84 20.32
C SER A 290 -11.69 -12.89 21.26
N SER A 291 -10.53 -13.47 20.92
CA SER A 291 -9.85 -14.43 21.80
C SER A 291 -9.40 -13.83 23.14
N ALA A 292 -9.17 -12.51 23.18
CA ALA A 292 -8.76 -11.76 24.36
C ALA A 292 -9.93 -11.11 25.12
N GLY A 293 -11.19 -11.25 24.65
CA GLY A 293 -12.36 -10.59 25.23
C GLY A 293 -12.32 -9.05 25.10
N GLN A 294 -11.66 -8.52 24.07
CA GLN A 294 -11.40 -7.08 23.86
C GLN A 294 -12.27 -6.47 22.74
N THR A 295 -13.40 -7.08 22.40
CA THR A 295 -14.30 -6.62 21.35
C THR A 295 -15.76 -6.78 21.78
N THR A 296 -16.62 -5.84 21.38
CA THR A 296 -18.08 -5.98 21.49
C THR A 296 -18.70 -6.58 20.24
N THR A 297 -17.91 -6.79 19.18
CA THR A 297 -18.38 -7.35 17.91
C THR A 297 -18.77 -8.80 18.08
N GLN A 298 -20.01 -9.12 17.73
CA GLN A 298 -20.63 -10.44 17.85
C GLN A 298 -20.89 -11.08 16.49
N ASP A 299 -20.97 -10.29 15.43
CA ASP A 299 -21.21 -10.77 14.06
C ASP A 299 -20.44 -9.90 13.06
N ILE A 300 -19.67 -10.55 12.19
CA ILE A 300 -19.03 -9.94 11.02
C ILE A 300 -19.53 -10.64 9.77
N HIS A 301 -20.15 -9.90 8.87
CA HIS A 301 -20.55 -10.36 7.55
C HIS A 301 -19.65 -9.76 6.47
N LEU A 302 -18.85 -10.60 5.80
CA LEU A 302 -18.05 -10.20 4.64
C LEU A 302 -18.81 -10.50 3.33
N VAL A 303 -19.09 -9.46 2.56
CA VAL A 303 -19.58 -9.53 1.18
C VAL A 303 -18.42 -9.19 0.25
N TRP A 304 -17.86 -10.18 -0.42
CA TRP A 304 -16.72 -9.96 -1.31
C TRP A 304 -17.06 -10.31 -2.75
N THR A 305 -16.95 -9.31 -3.63
CA THR A 305 -17.16 -9.46 -5.07
C THR A 305 -15.83 -9.41 -5.82
N ALA A 306 -15.52 -10.40 -6.65
CA ALA A 306 -14.35 -10.37 -7.54
C ALA A 306 -14.67 -10.93 -8.94
N ARG A 307 -13.85 -10.56 -9.93
CA ARG A 307 -13.97 -11.12 -11.28
C ARG A 307 -13.36 -12.53 -11.35
N GLN A 308 -12.19 -12.72 -10.76
CA GLN A 308 -11.44 -13.97 -10.81
C GLN A 308 -11.74 -14.83 -9.59
N PRO A 309 -12.30 -16.06 -9.75
CA PRO A 309 -12.55 -16.96 -8.61
C PRO A 309 -11.24 -17.45 -7.96
N ALA A 310 -10.14 -17.49 -8.71
CA ALA A 310 -8.82 -17.86 -8.19
C ALA A 310 -8.33 -16.90 -7.09
N LEU A 311 -8.62 -15.60 -7.22
CA LEU A 311 -8.28 -14.61 -6.19
C LEU A 311 -9.01 -14.89 -4.88
N ILE A 312 -10.32 -15.14 -4.96
CA ILE A 312 -11.13 -15.45 -3.78
C ILE A 312 -10.62 -16.72 -3.12
N ARG A 313 -10.36 -17.77 -3.90
CA ARG A 313 -9.85 -19.04 -3.40
C ARG A 313 -8.52 -18.89 -2.66
N ASP A 314 -7.56 -18.15 -3.23
CA ASP A 314 -6.24 -18.00 -2.64
C ASP A 314 -6.29 -17.28 -1.29
N ILE A 315 -6.97 -16.13 -1.24
CA ILE A 315 -7.10 -15.34 -0.01
C ILE A 315 -8.00 -16.04 1.02
N ALA A 316 -9.10 -16.65 0.60
CA ALA A 316 -9.97 -17.40 1.51
C ALA A 316 -9.25 -18.59 2.14
N GLY A 317 -8.48 -19.34 1.34
CA GLY A 317 -7.75 -20.53 1.79
C GLY A 317 -6.52 -20.24 2.65
N ARG A 318 -5.93 -19.04 2.52
CA ARG A 318 -4.74 -18.63 3.30
C ARG A 318 -5.11 -17.70 4.45
N GLU A 319 -5.67 -16.54 4.13
CA GLU A 319 -5.85 -15.45 5.08
C GLU A 319 -7.14 -15.59 5.89
N LEU A 320 -8.25 -16.00 5.26
CA LEU A 320 -9.54 -16.12 5.95
C LEU A 320 -9.77 -17.49 6.57
N LYS A 321 -8.87 -18.45 6.37
CA LYS A 321 -9.05 -19.84 6.80
C LYS A 321 -9.44 -19.97 8.28
N GLN A 322 -8.81 -19.19 9.16
CA GLN A 322 -9.11 -19.22 10.59
C GLN A 322 -10.45 -18.54 10.91
N ALA A 323 -10.79 -17.45 10.21
CA ALA A 323 -12.05 -16.75 10.40
C ALA A 323 -13.25 -17.59 9.92
N LEU A 324 -13.11 -18.33 8.82
CA LEU A 324 -14.15 -19.20 8.25
C LEU A 324 -14.57 -20.34 9.18
N LEU A 325 -13.79 -20.66 10.21
CA LEU A 325 -14.12 -21.69 11.20
C LEU A 325 -14.93 -21.14 12.39
N ARG A 326 -15.14 -19.82 12.45
CA ARG A 326 -15.81 -19.16 13.57
C ARG A 326 -17.30 -18.98 13.29
N GLU A 327 -18.10 -19.02 14.36
CA GLU A 327 -19.55 -18.83 14.28
C GLU A 327 -19.95 -17.35 14.14
N ASP A 328 -19.08 -16.42 14.59
CA ASP A 328 -19.27 -14.98 14.54
C ASP A 328 -18.78 -14.34 13.22
N PHE A 329 -18.41 -15.16 12.22
CA PHE A 329 -17.94 -14.70 10.92
C PHE A 329 -18.70 -15.39 9.78
N ARG A 330 -19.42 -14.59 8.99
CA ARG A 330 -20.18 -15.03 7.82
C ARG A 330 -19.56 -14.45 6.57
N VAL A 331 -19.57 -15.20 5.48
CA VAL A 331 -19.03 -14.74 4.20
C VAL A 331 -19.98 -15.03 3.05
N SER A 332 -20.04 -14.11 2.09
CA SER A 332 -20.78 -14.26 0.84
C SER A 332 -19.87 -13.85 -0.31
N PHE A 333 -19.42 -14.85 -1.08
CA PHE A 333 -18.54 -14.65 -2.23
C PHE A 333 -19.34 -14.49 -3.51
N TYR A 334 -19.08 -13.40 -4.24
CA TYR A 334 -19.71 -13.08 -5.51
C TYR A 334 -18.69 -13.07 -6.65
N VAL A 335 -18.98 -13.82 -7.72
CA VAL A 335 -18.12 -13.89 -8.91
C VAL A 335 -18.86 -13.28 -10.10
N THR A 336 -18.25 -12.25 -10.71
CA THR A 336 -18.88 -11.51 -11.83
C THR A 336 -18.34 -11.91 -13.21
N SER A 337 -17.57 -12.99 -13.33
CA SER A 337 -17.09 -13.47 -14.63
C SER A 337 -18.23 -14.09 -15.43
N GLU A 338 -18.34 -13.76 -16.72
CA GLU A 338 -19.34 -14.33 -17.64
C GLU A 338 -19.16 -15.83 -17.88
N SER A 339 -18.00 -16.39 -17.53
CA SER A 339 -17.64 -17.78 -17.79
C SER A 339 -18.19 -18.80 -16.81
N MET A 340 -18.90 -18.39 -15.76
CA MET A 340 -19.45 -19.29 -14.73
C MET A 340 -20.97 -19.29 -14.76
N SER A 341 -21.56 -20.47 -14.87
CA SER A 341 -23.02 -20.67 -14.84
C SER A 341 -23.43 -21.32 -13.52
N GLN A 342 -24.28 -20.64 -12.75
CA GLN A 342 -24.84 -21.05 -11.44
C GLN A 342 -23.81 -21.22 -10.31
N ALA A 343 -24.32 -21.30 -9.07
CA ALA A 343 -23.51 -21.41 -7.88
C ALA A 343 -22.67 -22.70 -7.92
N GLU A 344 -21.37 -22.57 -8.11
CA GLU A 344 -20.45 -23.70 -8.07
C GLU A 344 -19.83 -23.79 -6.68
N ILE A 345 -19.80 -25.01 -6.13
CA ILE A 345 -18.98 -25.32 -4.95
C ILE A 345 -17.61 -25.77 -5.49
N MET A 346 -16.62 -24.87 -5.46
CA MET A 346 -15.25 -25.24 -5.82
C MET A 346 -14.41 -25.32 -4.55
N ASN A 347 -13.89 -26.51 -4.23
CA ASN A 347 -13.05 -26.76 -3.06
C ASN A 347 -13.72 -26.39 -1.72
N GLY A 348 -15.03 -26.62 -1.59
CA GLY A 348 -15.78 -26.39 -0.35
C GLY A 348 -16.17 -24.93 -0.08
N VAL A 349 -15.89 -24.01 -1.01
CA VAL A 349 -16.32 -22.62 -0.96
C VAL A 349 -17.49 -22.43 -1.93
N GLU A 350 -18.62 -21.94 -1.42
CA GLU A 350 -19.80 -21.61 -2.23
C GLU A 350 -19.65 -20.21 -2.85
N PHE A 351 -19.88 -20.13 -4.16
CA PHE A 351 -19.82 -18.88 -4.90
C PHE A 351 -21.20 -18.54 -5.47
N VAL A 352 -21.61 -17.27 -5.34
CA VAL A 352 -22.80 -16.74 -6.02
C VAL A 352 -22.36 -16.06 -7.32
N CYS A 353 -22.88 -16.51 -8.45
CA CYS A 353 -22.63 -15.87 -9.74
C CYS A 353 -23.45 -14.59 -9.86
N GLY A 354 -22.81 -13.48 -10.26
CA GLY A 354 -23.45 -12.19 -10.48
C GLY A 354 -23.01 -11.10 -9.50
N ARG A 355 -23.66 -9.94 -9.60
CA ARG A 355 -23.41 -8.79 -8.70
C ARG A 355 -24.32 -8.93 -7.47
N PRO A 356 -23.82 -8.62 -6.25
CA PRO A 356 -24.65 -8.63 -5.06
C PRO A 356 -25.71 -7.51 -5.13
N ASP A 357 -26.91 -7.80 -4.65
CA ASP A 357 -27.90 -6.77 -4.34
C ASP A 357 -27.54 -6.11 -3.00
N LEU A 358 -26.67 -5.09 -3.08
CA LEU A 358 -26.21 -4.37 -1.89
C LEU A 358 -27.35 -3.70 -1.14
N GLN A 359 -28.41 -3.28 -1.84
CA GLN A 359 -29.56 -2.66 -1.20
C GLN A 359 -30.30 -3.66 -0.33
N ALA A 360 -30.57 -4.86 -0.85
CA ALA A 360 -31.18 -5.94 -0.09
C ALA A 360 -30.30 -6.37 1.10
N ILE A 361 -29.01 -6.59 0.87
CA ILE A 361 -28.07 -7.04 1.92
C ILE A 361 -27.97 -6.02 3.05
N ILE A 362 -27.71 -4.74 2.73
CA ILE A 362 -27.56 -3.69 3.74
C ILE A 362 -28.88 -3.47 4.48
N THR A 363 -30.02 -3.52 3.79
CA THR A 363 -31.33 -3.38 4.44
C THR A 363 -31.60 -4.53 5.39
N ALA A 364 -31.35 -5.78 4.97
CA ALA A 364 -31.54 -6.96 5.81
C ALA A 364 -30.64 -6.91 7.05
N HIS A 365 -29.35 -6.61 6.86
CA HIS A 365 -28.38 -6.49 7.95
C HIS A 365 -28.75 -5.36 8.93
N ALA A 366 -29.20 -4.21 8.42
CA ALA A 366 -29.65 -3.09 9.24
C ALA A 366 -30.97 -3.40 10.00
N GLU A 367 -31.86 -4.21 9.42
CA GLU A 367 -33.11 -4.63 10.07
C GLU A 367 -32.85 -5.67 11.16
N GLU A 368 -31.98 -6.65 10.92
CA GLU A 368 -31.54 -7.64 11.92
C GLU A 368 -30.95 -6.94 13.15
N ALA A 369 -30.01 -6.03 12.93
CA ALA A 369 -29.39 -5.27 14.01
C ALA A 369 -30.37 -4.32 14.73
N ARG A 370 -31.38 -3.78 14.02
CA ARG A 370 -32.43 -2.98 14.66
C ARG A 370 -33.26 -3.84 15.61
N LEU A 371 -33.58 -5.07 15.23
CA LEU A 371 -34.34 -6.01 16.06
C LEU A 371 -33.55 -6.42 17.31
N SER A 372 -32.23 -6.59 17.19
CA SER A 372 -31.34 -6.88 18.33
C SER A 372 -30.92 -5.63 19.12
N SER A 373 -31.33 -4.43 18.70
CA SER A 373 -30.88 -3.14 19.27
C SER A 373 -29.35 -2.94 19.23
N SER A 374 -28.70 -3.52 18.22
CA SER A 374 -27.25 -3.51 18.06
C SER A 374 -26.73 -2.28 17.32
N SER A 375 -25.48 -1.93 17.60
CA SER A 375 -24.73 -0.95 16.83
C SER A 375 -24.17 -1.58 15.56
N VAL A 376 -24.31 -0.88 14.42
CA VAL A 376 -23.94 -1.41 13.10
C VAL A 376 -22.84 -0.55 12.48
N LEU A 377 -21.85 -1.22 11.91
CA LEU A 377 -20.87 -0.59 11.03
C LEU A 377 -20.92 -1.22 9.65
N VAL A 378 -21.05 -0.40 8.61
CA VAL A 378 -20.91 -0.80 7.21
C VAL A 378 -19.62 -0.19 6.68
N LEU A 379 -18.62 -1.03 6.40
CA LEU A 379 -17.35 -0.62 5.80
C LEU A 379 -17.30 -1.08 4.35
N VAL A 380 -16.99 -0.17 3.42
CA VAL A 380 -16.98 -0.46 1.98
C VAL A 380 -15.65 -0.08 1.36
N CYS A 381 -15.05 -1.01 0.62
CA CYS A 381 -13.85 -0.77 -0.19
C CYS A 381 -13.99 -1.44 -1.56
N GLY A 382 -14.16 -0.65 -2.62
CA GLY A 382 -14.39 -1.17 -3.96
C GLY A 382 -14.58 -0.07 -4.99
N PRO A 383 -15.02 -0.41 -6.22
CA PRO A 383 -15.26 0.57 -7.28
C PRO A 383 -16.28 1.64 -6.85
N SER A 384 -16.14 2.87 -7.35
CA SER A 384 -17.02 4.00 -7.00
C SER A 384 -18.52 3.68 -7.10
N GLY A 385 -18.96 3.01 -8.18
CA GLY A 385 -20.37 2.61 -8.32
C GLY A 385 -20.86 1.63 -7.24
N MET A 386 -19.98 0.79 -6.68
CA MET A 386 -20.30 -0.08 -5.54
C MET A 386 -20.42 0.74 -4.25
N ALA A 387 -19.49 1.66 -4.02
CA ALA A 387 -19.51 2.56 -2.86
C ALA A 387 -20.76 3.45 -2.87
N ASP A 388 -21.11 4.04 -4.02
CA ASP A 388 -22.30 4.86 -4.19
C ASP A 388 -23.59 4.08 -3.90
N GLN A 389 -23.71 2.85 -4.40
CA GLN A 389 -24.85 1.98 -4.12
C GLN A 389 -24.96 1.65 -2.62
N ALA A 390 -23.85 1.31 -1.98
CA ALA A 390 -23.83 1.02 -0.56
C ALA A 390 -24.19 2.26 0.28
N ARG A 391 -23.64 3.43 -0.06
CA ARG A 391 -23.95 4.71 0.60
C ARG A 391 -25.43 5.06 0.49
N ALA A 392 -26.01 4.90 -0.70
CA ALA A 392 -27.44 5.12 -0.93
C ALA A 392 -28.32 4.15 -0.13
N ALA A 393 -27.93 2.87 -0.07
CA ALA A 393 -28.65 1.85 0.70
C ALA A 393 -28.58 2.09 2.22
N VAL A 394 -27.41 2.46 2.77
CA VAL A 394 -27.30 2.83 4.20
C VAL A 394 -28.15 4.05 4.50
N HIS A 395 -28.10 5.08 3.65
CA HIS A 395 -28.95 6.26 3.82
C HIS A 395 -30.45 5.90 3.81
N GLN A 396 -30.88 4.97 2.96
CA GLN A 396 -32.27 4.51 2.96
C GLN A 396 -32.62 3.74 4.24
N ALA A 397 -31.74 2.87 4.73
CA ALA A 397 -31.93 2.14 5.99
C ALA A 397 -32.07 3.11 7.18
N MET A 398 -31.24 4.15 7.23
CA MET A 398 -31.35 5.23 8.22
C MET A 398 -32.72 5.92 8.17
N ARG A 399 -33.22 6.23 6.97
CA ARG A 399 -34.57 6.83 6.80
C ARG A 399 -35.70 5.92 7.27
N ARG A 400 -35.50 4.60 7.29
CA ARG A 400 -36.45 3.60 7.80
C ARG A 400 -36.36 3.38 9.32
N GLY A 401 -35.50 4.14 10.02
CA GLY A 401 -35.42 4.13 11.48
C GLY A 401 -34.22 3.38 12.07
N CYS A 402 -33.33 2.81 11.24
CA CYS A 402 -32.08 2.21 11.72
C CYS A 402 -31.05 3.32 12.04
N ARG A 403 -31.14 3.93 13.22
CA ARG A 403 -30.33 5.11 13.61
C ARG A 403 -28.93 4.78 14.11
N SER A 404 -28.65 3.53 14.49
CA SER A 404 -27.37 3.08 15.05
C SER A 404 -26.38 2.57 14.00
N ILE A 405 -26.59 2.89 12.71
CA ILE A 405 -25.73 2.48 11.60
C ILE A 405 -24.68 3.55 11.28
N GLN A 406 -23.43 3.15 11.19
CA GLN A 406 -22.33 3.98 10.73
C GLN A 406 -21.82 3.47 9.39
N TYR A 407 -21.59 4.39 8.46
CA TYR A 407 -21.00 4.11 7.16
C TYR A 407 -19.56 4.60 7.12
N VAL A 408 -18.65 3.73 6.69
CA VAL A 408 -17.24 4.05 6.45
C VAL A 408 -16.89 3.58 5.05
N GLU A 409 -16.22 4.45 4.31
CA GLU A 409 -15.77 4.18 2.96
C GLU A 409 -14.26 4.29 2.92
N GLU A 410 -13.61 3.18 2.60
CA GLU A 410 -12.19 3.17 2.28
C GLU A 410 -12.08 3.23 0.75
N ALA A 411 -12.03 4.46 0.23
CA ALA A 411 -11.82 4.72 -1.19
C ALA A 411 -10.38 5.10 -1.45
N PHE A 412 -9.86 4.56 -2.55
CA PHE A 412 -8.57 4.86 -3.10
C PHE A 412 -8.78 5.32 -4.54
N ASP A 413 -9.32 6.53 -4.69
CA ASP A 413 -9.48 7.16 -6.00
C ASP A 413 -8.13 7.78 -6.39
N TRP A 414 -7.37 7.06 -7.22
CA TRP A 414 -6.18 7.61 -7.90
C TRP A 414 -6.37 7.64 -9.40
#